data_AF-A0A3L8S2G2-F1
#
_entry.id   AF-A0A3L8S2G2-F1
#
_cell.length_a   1.000
_cell.length_b   1.000
_cell.length_c   1.000
_cell.angle_alpha   90.00
_cell.angle_beta   90.00
_cell.angle_gamma   90.00
#
_symmetry.space_group_name_H-M   'P 1'
#
loop_
_entity.id
_entity.type
_entity.pdbx_description
1 polymer ?
#
loop_
_entity_poly.entity_id
_entity_poly.type
_entity_poly.pdbx_seq_one_letter_code
_entity_poly.pdbx_strand_id
1 'polypeptide(L)'
;MAGPQRFVGSSRVVWNGLALPLSLPWPVRIMFRTRHPREVLLQAGAGGRLTLILQLTEGQVEAGAWQGGACLATLRLPQAKVNDGAWHHVELELRRGPGRNPSATLLLLTLDYGRHQV
;
A
#
# COMPACT_ATOMS: atom_id res chain seq x y z
N MET A 1 -10.94 15.20 -12.70
CA MET A 1 -10.58 14.02 -11.88
C MET A 1 -10.87 12.79 -12.74
N ALA A 2 -9.92 11.87 -12.89
CA ALA A 2 -10.20 10.59 -13.53
C ALA A 2 -11.16 9.80 -12.62
N GLY A 3 -12.21 9.22 -13.19
CA GLY A 3 -13.14 8.38 -12.45
C GLY A 3 -12.48 7.09 -11.94
N PRO A 4 -13.16 6.32 -11.07
CA PRO A 4 -12.63 5.06 -10.56
C PRO A 4 -12.36 4.07 -11.71
N GLN A 5 -11.20 3.43 -11.69
CA GLN A 5 -10.85 2.39 -12.64
C GLN A 5 -11.38 1.03 -12.16
N ARG A 6 -11.96 0.25 -13.08
CA ARG A 6 -12.42 -1.11 -12.79
C ARG A 6 -11.41 -2.12 -13.30
N PHE A 7 -10.85 -2.91 -12.38
CA PHE A 7 -9.97 -4.02 -12.69
C PHE A 7 -10.78 -5.34 -12.67
N VAL A 8 -10.58 -6.21 -13.65
CA VAL A 8 -11.25 -7.53 -13.74
C VAL A 8 -10.21 -8.61 -14.03
N GLY A 9 -10.23 -9.71 -13.26
CA GLY A 9 -9.21 -10.75 -13.40
C GLY A 9 -7.81 -10.20 -13.14
N SER A 10 -6.87 -10.45 -14.05
CA SER A 10 -5.46 -10.03 -13.94
C SER A 10 -5.17 -8.62 -14.50
N SER A 11 -6.20 -7.78 -14.60
CA SER A 11 -6.06 -6.39 -15.06
C SER A 11 -5.07 -5.61 -14.18
N ARG A 12 -4.18 -4.83 -14.79
CA ARG A 12 -3.26 -3.93 -14.07
C ARG A 12 -2.96 -2.67 -14.87
N VAL A 13 -2.67 -1.59 -14.17
CA VAL A 13 -2.09 -0.37 -14.72
C VAL A 13 -0.67 -0.24 -14.20
N VAL A 14 0.27 0.14 -15.08
CA VAL A 14 1.69 0.24 -14.72
C VAL A 14 2.22 1.57 -15.22
N TRP A 15 2.88 2.30 -14.33
CA TRP A 15 3.66 3.49 -14.66
C TRP A 15 5.14 3.15 -14.54
N ASN A 16 5.91 3.45 -15.58
CA ASN A 16 7.35 3.21 -15.63
C ASN A 16 8.09 4.53 -15.79
N GLY A 17 9.34 4.58 -15.35
CA GLY A 17 10.20 5.76 -15.55
C GLY A 17 9.71 7.01 -14.82
N LEU A 18 8.93 6.85 -13.74
CA LEU A 18 8.56 7.97 -12.89
C LEU A 18 9.84 8.56 -12.29
N ALA A 19 10.23 9.74 -12.74
CA ALA A 19 11.37 10.51 -12.23
C ALA A 19 11.05 11.16 -10.87
N LEU A 20 10.36 10.42 -10.00
CA LEU A 20 9.98 10.86 -8.67
C LEU A 20 11.05 10.36 -7.69
N PRO A 21 11.87 11.24 -7.09
CA PRO A 21 12.70 10.81 -5.98
C PRO A 21 11.77 10.31 -4.86
N LEU A 22 12.05 9.13 -4.28
CA LEU A 22 11.41 8.71 -3.04
C LEU A 22 11.92 9.60 -1.89
N SER A 23 11.37 10.81 -1.78
CA SER A 23 11.57 11.67 -0.63
C SER A 23 10.82 11.08 0.56
N LEU A 24 11.50 10.95 1.70
CA LEU A 24 10.87 10.50 2.93
C LEU A 24 10.36 11.72 3.72
N PRO A 25 9.11 11.71 4.22
CA PRO A 25 8.15 10.60 4.13
C PRO A 25 7.54 10.44 2.73
N TRP A 26 7.35 9.19 2.31
CA TRP A 26 6.70 8.85 1.03
C TRP A 26 5.35 8.18 1.31
N PRO A 27 4.26 8.96 1.39
CA PRO A 27 2.91 8.43 1.53
C PRO A 27 2.31 8.07 0.18
N VAL A 28 1.62 6.94 0.11
CA VAL A 28 0.72 6.59 -0.98
C VAL A 28 -0.66 6.30 -0.42
N ARG A 29 -1.67 6.94 -1.02
CA ARG A 29 -3.07 6.82 -0.65
C ARG A 29 -3.86 6.28 -1.82
N ILE A 30 -4.70 5.29 -1.56
CA ILE A 30 -5.65 4.76 -2.55
C ILE A 30 -7.03 4.60 -1.90
N MET A 31 -8.06 4.74 -2.73
CA MET A 31 -9.39 4.24 -2.42
C MET A 31 -9.66 3.01 -3.28
N PHE A 32 -10.16 1.94 -2.67
CA PHE A 32 -10.55 0.73 -3.39
C PHE A 32 -11.84 0.15 -2.82
N ARG A 33 -12.48 -0.70 -3.62
CA ARG A 33 -13.56 -1.58 -3.18
C ARG A 33 -13.37 -2.93 -3.86
N THR A 34 -13.55 -4.01 -3.12
CA THR A 34 -13.42 -5.37 -3.67
C THR A 34 -14.32 -6.34 -2.93
N ARG A 35 -14.58 -7.49 -3.54
CA ARG A 35 -15.13 -8.68 -2.86
C ARG A 35 -14.14 -9.84 -2.85
N HIS A 36 -12.96 -9.65 -3.44
CA HIS A 36 -11.92 -10.67 -3.45
C HIS A 36 -11.17 -10.66 -2.12
N PRO A 37 -10.93 -11.83 -1.51
CA PRO A 37 -10.22 -11.91 -0.23
C PRO A 37 -8.70 -11.84 -0.38
N ARG A 38 -8.17 -12.00 -1.61
CA ARG A 38 -6.74 -11.99 -1.90
C ARG A 38 -6.47 -11.26 -3.21
N GLU A 39 -5.75 -10.15 -3.14
CA GLU A 39 -5.39 -9.33 -4.30
C GLU A 39 -4.22 -8.40 -3.98
N VAL A 40 -3.45 -8.00 -5.00
CA VAL A 40 -2.45 -6.94 -4.87
C VAL A 40 -3.11 -5.63 -5.29
N LEU A 41 -3.14 -4.67 -4.36
CA LEU A 41 -3.75 -3.35 -4.58
C LEU A 41 -2.77 -2.38 -5.22
N LEU A 42 -1.52 -2.40 -4.75
CA LEU A 42 -0.46 -1.53 -5.23
C LEU A 42 0.90 -2.24 -5.07
N GLN A 43 1.73 -2.09 -6.09
CA GLN A 43 3.15 -2.39 -6.01
C GLN A 43 3.94 -1.17 -6.47
N ALA A 44 4.89 -0.73 -5.66
CA ALA A 44 5.79 0.37 -5.98
C ALA A 44 7.24 -0.09 -5.84
N GLY A 45 8.10 0.36 -6.74
CA GLY A 45 9.52 0.02 -6.74
C GLY A 45 10.38 1.24 -7.03
N ALA A 46 11.53 1.34 -6.35
CA ALA A 46 12.55 2.34 -6.64
C ALA A 46 13.86 1.68 -7.06
N GLY A 47 14.06 1.59 -8.38
CA GLY A 47 15.32 1.17 -9.00
C GLY A 47 15.86 -0.17 -8.50
N GLY A 48 14.99 -1.13 -8.17
CA GLY A 48 15.35 -2.44 -7.66
C GLY A 48 15.91 -2.45 -6.22
N ARG A 49 16.08 -1.28 -5.60
CA ARG A 49 16.58 -1.17 -4.22
C ARG A 49 15.49 -1.39 -3.20
N LEU A 50 14.31 -0.87 -3.45
CA LEU A 50 13.18 -0.96 -2.54
C LEU A 50 11.92 -1.37 -3.31
N THR A 51 11.19 -2.31 -2.74
CA THR A 51 9.86 -2.74 -3.20
C THR A 51 8.87 -2.57 -2.05
N LEU A 52 7.76 -1.91 -2.32
CA LEU A 52 6.61 -1.79 -1.43
C LEU A 52 5.43 -2.52 -2.06
N ILE A 53 4.74 -3.33 -1.26
CA ILE A 53 3.53 -4.05 -1.68
C ILE A 53 2.43 -3.72 -0.69
N LEU A 54 1.27 -3.35 -1.21
CA LEU A 54 0.01 -3.25 -0.49
C LEU A 54 -0.96 -4.28 -1.09
N GLN A 55 -1.49 -5.16 -0.26
CA GLN A 55 -2.28 -6.30 -0.69
C GLN A 55 -3.40 -6.63 0.31
N LEU A 56 -4.31 -7.50 -0.11
CA LEU A 56 -5.27 -8.16 0.77
C LEU A 56 -4.87 -9.62 0.97
N THR A 57 -4.96 -10.07 2.22
CA THR A 57 -4.88 -11.47 2.61
C THR A 57 -6.07 -11.79 3.51
N GLU A 58 -6.91 -12.73 3.08
CA GLU A 58 -8.13 -13.11 3.81
C GLU A 58 -9.11 -11.95 4.06
N GLY A 59 -9.12 -10.99 3.13
CA GLY A 59 -9.93 -9.78 3.19
C GLY A 59 -9.38 -8.71 4.13
N GLN A 60 -8.17 -8.87 4.67
CA GLN A 60 -7.50 -7.90 5.54
C GLN A 60 -6.36 -7.22 4.81
N VAL A 61 -6.11 -5.94 5.13
CA VAL A 61 -5.03 -5.16 4.50
C VAL A 61 -3.69 -5.60 5.08
N GLU A 62 -2.75 -5.90 4.18
CA GLU A 62 -1.36 -6.20 4.48
C GLU A 62 -0.45 -5.30 3.64
N ALA A 63 0.65 -4.86 4.25
CA ALA A 63 1.70 -4.14 3.56
C ALA A 63 3.07 -4.71 3.89
N GLY A 64 4.00 -4.60 2.95
CA GLY A 64 5.37 -5.00 3.18
C GLY A 64 6.37 -4.13 2.42
N ALA A 65 7.60 -4.12 2.94
CA ALA A 65 8.75 -3.46 2.37
C ALA A 65 9.91 -4.43 2.24
N TRP A 66 10.56 -4.46 1.08
CA TRP A 66 11.72 -5.30 0.80
C TRP A 66 12.85 -4.47 0.22
N GLN A 67 14.08 -4.76 0.64
CA GLN A 67 15.30 -4.13 0.10
C GLN A 67 16.27 -5.20 -0.39
N GLY A 68 16.61 -5.17 -1.68
CA GLY A 68 17.51 -6.17 -2.29
C GLY A 68 17.08 -7.62 -2.07
N GLY A 69 15.77 -7.88 -1.99
CA GLY A 69 15.19 -9.20 -1.71
C GLY A 69 15.00 -9.54 -0.23
N ALA A 70 15.64 -8.81 0.69
CA ALA A 70 15.44 -8.98 2.13
C ALA A 70 14.16 -8.27 2.60
N CYS A 71 13.36 -8.93 3.45
CA CYS A 71 12.20 -8.32 4.09
C CYS A 71 12.65 -7.30 5.12
N LEU A 72 12.24 -6.04 4.97
CA LEU A 72 12.51 -4.97 5.94
C LEU A 72 11.42 -4.91 7.02
N ALA A 73 10.16 -4.96 6.59
CA ALA A 73 9.00 -4.87 7.47
C ALA A 73 7.77 -5.44 6.79
N THR A 74 6.88 -6.03 7.58
CA THR A 74 5.51 -6.37 7.16
C THR A 74 4.53 -5.88 8.23
N LEU A 75 3.37 -5.44 7.77
CA LEU A 75 2.26 -4.97 8.60
C LEU A 75 0.99 -5.64 8.13
N ARG A 76 0.12 -5.99 9.07
CA ARG A 76 -1.23 -6.46 8.81
C ARG A 76 -2.18 -5.68 9.71
N LEU A 77 -3.32 -5.29 9.17
CA LEU A 77 -4.43 -4.71 9.94
C LEU A 77 -5.51 -5.78 10.14
N PRO A 78 -5.38 -6.66 11.15
CA PRO A 78 -6.29 -7.78 11.33
C PRO A 78 -7.70 -7.36 11.79
N GLN A 79 -7.85 -6.13 12.28
CA GLN A 79 -9.07 -5.63 12.91
C GLN A 79 -10.19 -5.33 11.90
N ALA A 80 -9.89 -5.34 10.60
CA ALA A 80 -10.79 -4.87 9.55
C ALA A 80 -10.83 -5.80 8.35
N LYS A 81 -12.03 -6.27 7.99
CA LYS A 81 -12.27 -6.88 6.68
C LYS A 81 -12.79 -5.83 5.71
N VAL A 82 -12.10 -5.72 4.58
CA VAL A 82 -12.31 -4.67 3.56
C VAL A 82 -12.76 -5.25 2.22
N ASN A 83 -13.17 -6.52 2.21
CA ASN A 83 -13.72 -7.23 1.05
C ASN A 83 -15.25 -7.31 1.06
N ASP A 84 -15.92 -6.34 1.68
CA ASP A 84 -17.38 -6.20 1.78
C ASP A 84 -18.02 -5.53 0.53
N GLY A 85 -17.21 -5.04 -0.40
CA GLY A 85 -17.65 -4.29 -1.58
C GLY A 85 -17.91 -2.80 -1.32
N ALA A 86 -17.68 -2.31 -0.11
CA ALA A 86 -17.68 -0.88 0.21
C ALA A 86 -16.36 -0.23 -0.18
N TRP A 87 -16.36 1.10 -0.25
CA TRP A 87 -15.14 1.87 -0.48
C TRP A 87 -14.35 2.02 0.81
N HIS A 88 -13.06 1.70 0.74
CA HIS A 88 -12.10 1.82 1.83
C HIS A 88 -10.96 2.75 1.42
N HIS A 89 -10.50 3.59 2.35
CA HIS A 89 -9.33 4.44 2.15
C HIS A 89 -8.15 3.85 2.92
N VAL A 90 -7.06 3.58 2.20
CA VAL A 90 -5.84 3.02 2.77
C VAL A 90 -4.66 3.90 2.42
N GLU A 91 -3.83 4.12 3.43
CA GLU A 91 -2.58 4.85 3.32
C GLU A 91 -1.40 3.97 3.76
N LEU A 92 -0.39 3.93 2.91
CA LEU A 92 0.91 3.33 3.20
C LEU A 92 1.96 4.43 3.20
N GLU A 93 2.66 4.63 4.32
CA GLU A 93 3.70 5.64 4.44
C GLU A 93 5.05 5.00 4.76
N LEU A 94 6.06 5.33 3.96
CA LEU A 94 7.45 5.03 4.26
C LEU A 94 8.11 6.24 4.91
N ARG A 95 8.77 6.06 6.06
CA ARG A 95 9.41 7.14 6.82
C ARG A 95 10.83 6.77 7.22
N ARG A 96 11.63 7.81 7.53
CA ARG A 96 12.86 7.60 8.29
C ARG A 96 12.52 7.15 9.71
N GLY A 97 13.23 6.15 10.19
CA GLY A 97 13.08 5.67 11.55
C GLY A 97 13.64 6.65 12.58
N PRO A 98 13.07 6.69 13.79
CA PRO A 98 13.59 7.49 14.88
C PRO A 98 14.93 6.92 15.38
N GLY A 99 15.89 7.79 15.66
CA GLY A 99 17.15 7.43 16.34
C GLY A 99 18.42 7.82 15.59
N ARG A 100 19.57 7.39 16.14
CA ARG A 100 20.92 7.67 15.62
C ARG A 100 21.29 6.89 14.35
N ASN A 101 20.49 5.90 13.93
CA ASN A 101 20.75 5.11 12.73
C ASN A 101 20.10 5.77 11.51
N PRO A 102 20.88 6.38 10.60
CA PRO A 102 20.34 7.05 9.42
C PRO A 102 19.67 6.10 8.41
N SER A 103 19.89 4.78 8.54
CA SER A 103 19.34 3.75 7.65
C SER A 103 18.06 3.11 8.18
N ALA A 104 17.64 3.43 9.42
CA ALA A 104 16.39 2.90 9.96
C ALA A 104 15.21 3.41 9.14
N THR A 105 14.30 2.52 8.75
CA THR A 105 13.12 2.84 7.95
C THR A 105 11.89 2.31 8.68
N LEU A 106 10.82 3.12 8.72
CA LEU A 106 9.54 2.73 9.27
C LEU A 106 8.50 2.61 8.16
N LEU A 107 7.64 1.62 8.31
CA LEU A 107 6.44 1.46 7.51
C LEU A 107 5.24 1.77 8.42
N LEU A 108 4.31 2.59 7.94
CA LEU A 108 3.05 2.87 8.62
C LEU A 108 1.91 2.51 7.67
N LEU A 109 0.92 1.79 8.19
CA LEU A 109 -0.26 1.36 7.46
C LEU A 109 -1.51 1.86 8.19
N THR A 110 -2.31 2.67 7.51
CA THR A 110 -3.53 3.26 8.04
C THR A 110 -4.71 2.84 7.17
N LEU A 111 -5.83 2.51 7.80
CA LEU A 111 -7.09 2.20 7.14
C LEU A 111 -8.18 3.06 7.78
N ASP A 112 -8.82 3.89 6.98
CA ASP A 112 -10.04 4.59 7.40
C ASP A 112 -11.23 3.71 7.02
N TYR A 113 -11.98 3.26 8.04
CA TYR A 113 -13.17 2.42 7.88
C TYR A 113 -14.37 3.22 7.35
N GLY A 114 -14.18 3.95 6.25
CA GLY A 114 -15.25 4.67 5.55
C GLY A 114 -16.09 5.55 6.46
N ARG A 115 -15.47 6.47 7.25
CA ARG A 115 -16.18 7.62 7.83
C ARG A 115 -16.59 8.60 6.73
N HIS A 116 -17.41 8.14 5.80
CA HIS A 116 -18.22 8.99 4.96
C HIS A 116 -19.63 8.97 5.56
N GLN A 117 -19.84 9.83 6.56
CA GLN A 117 -21.18 10.35 6.84
C GLN A 117 -21.60 11.20 5.64
N VAL A 118 -22.66 10.80 4.93
CA VAL A 118 -23.85 11.62 4.61
C VAL A 118 -25.03 10.67 4.47
#